data_AF-A0A968Q027-F1
#
_entry.id   AF-A0A968Q027-F1
#
_cell.length_a   1.000
_cell.length_b   1.000
_cell.length_c   1.000
_cell.angle_alpha   90.00
_cell.angle_beta   90.00
_cell.angle_gamma   90.00
#
_symmetry.space_group_name_H-M   'P 1'
#
loop_
_entity.id
_entity.type
_entity.pdbx_description
1 polymer ?
#
loop_
_entity_poly.entity_id
_entity_poly.type
_entity_poly.pdbx_seq_one_letter_code
_entity_poly.pdbx_strand_id
1 'polypeptide(L)' 'MVFFLLTYSPFGISHLVNDDTVIGKVGSTGNSTGEHLHFEVRVNGVAKNPRDFMAFS' A
#
# COMPACT_ATOMS: atom_id res chain seq x y z
N MET A 1 -6.41 2.98 -10.40
CA MET A 1 -5.45 4.06 -10.71
C MET A 1 -4.54 4.15 -9.51
N VAL A 2 -3.37 3.54 -9.62
CA VAL A 2 -2.45 3.27 -8.51
C VAL A 2 -1.88 4.60 -8.01
N PHE A 3 -2.14 4.96 -6.76
CA PHE A 3 -1.43 6.07 -6.12
C PHE A 3 -0.78 5.62 -4.82
N PHE A 4 0.54 5.51 -4.91
CA PHE A 4 1.47 5.37 -3.81
C PHE A 4 1.40 6.60 -2.92
N LEU A 5 1.16 6.40 -1.63
CA LEU A 5 1.38 7.42 -0.62
C LEU A 5 2.59 6.98 0.21
N LEU A 6 3.76 7.13 -0.42
CA LEU A 6 5.03 7.04 0.25
C LEU A 6 5.72 8.39 0.02
N THR A 7 5.73 9.23 1.05
CA THR A 7 6.62 10.41 1.08
C THR A 7 8.09 9.98 0.99
N TYR A 8 8.41 8.74 1.40
CA TYR A 8 9.72 8.09 1.22
C TYR A 8 9.56 6.57 1.41
N SER A 9 10.01 5.74 0.46
CA SER A 9 10.26 4.31 0.72
C SER A 9 11.70 4.17 1.22
N PRO A 10 11.97 3.63 2.42
CA PRO A 10 13.33 3.35 2.85
C PRO A 10 13.97 2.18 2.08
N PHE A 11 13.18 1.46 1.28
CA PHE A 11 13.61 0.27 0.55
C PHE A 11 13.71 0.51 -0.96
N GLY A 12 14.82 0.07 -1.56
CA GLY A 12 14.99 -0.04 -3.01
C GLY A 12 14.32 -1.29 -3.61
N ILE A 13 14.43 -1.45 -4.93
CA ILE A 13 13.89 -2.63 -5.65
C ILE A 13 14.46 -3.95 -5.09
N SER A 14 13.63 -4.99 -5.08
CA SER A 14 13.99 -6.36 -4.65
C SER A 14 14.31 -6.56 -3.16
N HIS A 15 13.85 -5.67 -2.26
CA HIS A 15 13.90 -5.94 -0.82
C HIS A 15 12.85 -6.97 -0.39
N LEU A 16 13.28 -7.95 0.40
CA LEU A 16 12.39 -8.82 1.16
C LEU A 16 11.88 -8.05 2.38
N VAL A 17 10.57 -8.09 2.59
CA VAL A 17 9.88 -7.49 3.74
C VAL A 17 9.10 -8.58 4.45
N ASN A 18 8.91 -8.43 5.76
CA ASN A 18 8.05 -9.29 6.56
C ASN A 18 6.87 -8.48 7.12
N ASP A 19 5.94 -9.16 7.78
CA ASP A 19 4.66 -8.58 8.22
C ASP A 19 4.82 -7.41 9.22
N ASP A 20 5.94 -7.35 9.95
CA ASP A 20 6.25 -6.28 10.92
C ASP A 20 7.05 -5.11 10.30
N THR A 21 7.43 -5.22 9.03
CA THR A 21 8.28 -4.22 8.38
C THR A 21 7.48 -2.97 8.03
N VAL A 22 7.84 -1.83 8.63
CA VAL A 22 7.29 -0.53 8.24
C VAL A 22 7.84 -0.11 6.88
N ILE A 23 6.99 -0.19 5.85
CA ILE A 23 7.34 0.15 4.46
C ILE A 23 6.99 1.58 4.05
N GLY A 24 6.37 2.36 4.94
CA GLY A 24 5.83 3.66 4.57
C GLY A 24 5.14 4.44 5.67
N LYS A 25 4.73 5.66 5.31
CA LYS A 25 3.89 6.55 6.12
C LYS A 25 2.75 7.09 5.26
N VAL A 26 1.56 7.24 5.86
CA VAL A 26 0.42 7.88 5.21
C VAL A 26 0.75 9.32 4.81
N GLY A 27 0.15 9.81 3.73
CA GLY A 27 0.29 11.18 3.24
C GLY A 27 -0.82 11.55 2.27
N SER A 28 -0.62 12.59 1.46
CA SER A 28 -1.61 13.08 0.47
C SER A 28 -0.98 13.54 -0.84
N THR A 29 0.08 12.86 -1.31
CA THR A 29 0.70 13.14 -2.61
C THR A 29 -0.14 12.61 -3.79
N GLY A 30 -0.02 13.22 -4.97
CA GLY A 30 -0.77 12.80 -6.16
C GLY A 30 -2.22 13.32 -6.18
N ASN A 31 -3.13 12.58 -6.82
CA ASN A 31 -4.56 12.96 -6.88
C ASN A 31 -5.29 12.46 -5.63
N SER A 32 -5.22 13.25 -4.55
CA SER A 32 -5.83 12.96 -3.27
C SER A 32 -6.58 14.19 -2.72
N THR A 33 -7.68 13.96 -2.02
CA THR A 33 -8.48 15.02 -1.37
C THR A 33 -8.12 15.23 0.11
N GLY A 34 -7.19 14.43 0.65
CA GLY A 34 -6.75 14.49 2.05
C GLY A 34 -5.90 13.28 2.42
N GLU A 35 -5.37 13.24 3.66
CA GLU A 35 -4.51 12.13 4.11
C GLU A 35 -5.31 10.84 4.32
N HIS A 36 -4.99 9.80 3.56
CA HIS A 36 -5.57 8.45 3.69
C HIS A 36 -4.63 7.41 3.08
N LEU A 37 -4.90 6.10 3.23
CA LEU A 37 -4.13 5.05 2.56
C LEU A 37 -4.97 4.45 1.42
N HIS A 38 -4.49 4.56 0.18
CA HIS A 38 -5.06 3.81 -0.93
C HIS A 38 -4.44 2.40 -0.95
N PHE A 39 -5.21 1.40 -0.53
CA PHE A 39 -4.77 0.00 -0.48
C PHE A 39 -5.46 -0.84 -1.55
N GLU A 40 -4.68 -1.61 -2.32
CA GLU A 40 -5.15 -2.50 -3.37
C GLU A 40 -4.50 -3.87 -3.25
N VAL A 41 -5.28 -4.94 -3.46
CA VAL A 41 -4.78 -6.30 -3.58
C VAL A 41 -4.90 -6.75 -5.03
N ARG A 42 -3.80 -7.28 -5.59
CA ARG A 42 -3.79 -7.86 -6.94
C ARG A 42 -3.21 -9.26 -6.89
N VAL A 43 -3.93 -10.23 -7.47
CA VAL A 43 -3.48 -11.62 -7.59
C VAL A 43 -3.30 -11.93 -9.07
N ASN A 44 -2.09 -12.32 -9.47
CA ASN A 44 -1.73 -12.54 -10.87
C ASN A 44 -2.09 -11.35 -11.79
N GLY A 45 -1.88 -10.13 -11.28
CA GLY A 45 -2.20 -8.89 -12.00
C GLY A 45 -3.68 -8.49 -12.01
N VAL A 46 -4.60 -9.31 -11.47
CA VAL A 46 -6.04 -9.02 -11.41
C VAL A 46 -6.41 -8.42 -10.05
N ALA A 47 -7.12 -7.29 -10.04
CA ALA A 47 -7.60 -6.65 -8.82
C ALA A 47 -8.58 -7.56 -8.06
N LYS A 48 -8.42 -7.64 -6.74
CA LYS A 48 -9.29 -8.38 -5.83
C LYS A 48 -9.85 -7.45 -4.77
N ASN A 49 -10.97 -7.85 -4.15
CA ASN A 49 -11.55 -7.11 -3.04
C ASN A 49 -10.60 -7.19 -1.83
N PRO A 50 -10.05 -6.06 -1.34
CA PRO A 50 -9.09 -6.09 -0.24
C PRO A 50 -9.68 -6.63 1.07
N ARG A 51 -11.00 -6.53 1.26
CA ARG A 51 -11.68 -7.03 2.47
C ARG A 51 -11.53 -8.54 2.66
N ASP A 52 -11.36 -9.29 1.58
CA ASP A 52 -11.19 -10.75 1.64
C ASP A 52 -9.82 -11.15 2.24
N PHE A 53 -8.88 -10.19 2.35
CA PHE A 53 -7.50 -10.40 2.83
C PHE A 53 -7.23 -9.71 4.17
N MET A 54 -8.24 -9.04 4.75
CA MET A 54 -8.11 -8.40 6.05
C MET A 54 -8.56 -9.38 7.13
N ALA A 55 -7.67 -9.68 8.07
CA ALA A 55 -8.05 -10.35 9.30
C ALA A 55 -8.72 -9.33 10.23
N PHE A 56 -10.02 -9.50 10.47
CA PHE A 56 -10.72 -8.79 11.54
C PHE A 56 -10.78 -9.74 12.73
N SER A 57 -10.05 -9.43 13.80
CA SER A 57 -10.14 -10.12 15.09
C SER A 57 -11.22 -9.46 15.96
#